data_AF-A0A9J6MM32-F1
#
_entry.id   AF-A0A9J6MM32-F1
#
_cell.length_a   1.000
_cell.length_b   1.000
_cell.length_c   1.000
_cell.angle_alpha   90.00
_cell.angle_beta   90.00
_cell.angle_gamma   90.00
#
_symmetry.space_group_name_H-M   'P 1'
#
loop_
_entity.id
_entity.type
_entity.pdbx_description
1 polymer ?
#
loop_
_entity_poly.entity_id
_entity_poly.type
_entity_poly.pdbx_seq_one_letter_code
_entity_poly.pdbx_strand_id
1 'polypeptide(L)'
;GIHVPVWAQGAPGTGAGHKVDLIAMIISLAIAGLLTIGMKWGARFNNLMVIIKLSIVVVVIAVGSFYVDTANWHPFMPFGFHGVMGGAALVFFAVFGYDTLTTAAEEAKNPQRDLPRAVVLSLTIALSLYIGMSLVITGMAPYETLGNAAPIAKAFSQVGLNWITLIISAAAITGILSVLFSFMLAGSRIWFAMSRDGLLPNWFAKVHSKYKTPYRPTLIIGAVTAVVSGLTPINEVAELVNIGTLSAFILICASIMVLRVKQPNLERRFKTPFVPFVPIIGIGFSIYLIISLPSITWIRFVIWMIVGFVIYLFYGKRKSNLSKKLT
;
A
#
# COMPACT_ATOMS: atom_id res chain seq x y z
N GLY A 1 28.70 -7.11 13.20
CA GLY A 1 27.58 -6.34 12.62
C GLY A 1 27.49 -4.99 13.30
N ILE A 2 26.90 -3.98 12.67
CA ILE A 2 26.66 -2.68 13.30
C ILE A 2 25.60 -2.88 14.39
N HIS A 3 25.97 -2.72 15.67
CA HIS A 3 25.03 -2.81 16.79
C HIS A 3 24.23 -1.52 16.89
N VAL A 4 23.02 -1.53 16.33
CA VAL A 4 22.04 -0.46 16.51
C VAL A 4 21.51 -0.55 17.95
N PRO A 5 21.48 0.54 18.74
CA PRO A 5 20.99 0.48 20.11
C PRO A 5 19.49 0.15 20.14
N VAL A 6 19.03 -0.61 21.15
CA VAL A 6 17.65 -1.13 21.24
C VAL A 6 16.58 -0.06 21.07
N TRP A 7 16.82 1.16 21.58
CA TRP A 7 15.88 2.27 21.43
C TRP A 7 15.69 2.72 19.97
N ALA A 8 16.64 2.46 19.09
CA ALA A 8 16.67 2.86 17.69
C ALA A 8 16.22 1.74 16.71
N GLN A 9 15.85 0.57 17.22
CA GLN A 9 15.52 -0.62 16.42
C GLN A 9 14.03 -0.71 16.03
N GLY A 10 13.16 0.12 16.59
CA GLY A 10 11.73 0.06 16.33
C GLY A 10 10.93 1.20 16.95
N ALA A 11 9.71 1.39 16.44
CA ALA A 11 8.77 2.39 16.93
C ALA A 11 8.26 2.04 18.35
N PRO A 12 7.77 3.03 19.12
CA PRO A 12 7.16 2.78 20.43
C PRO A 12 6.07 1.71 20.36
N GLY A 13 6.06 0.76 21.30
CA GLY A 13 5.07 -0.31 21.35
C GLY A 13 5.35 -1.53 20.45
N THR A 14 6.46 -1.55 19.71
CA THR A 14 6.85 -2.71 18.88
C THR A 14 7.81 -3.68 19.56
N GLY A 15 8.35 -3.33 20.74
CA GLY A 15 9.29 -4.14 21.50
C GLY A 15 9.78 -3.43 22.77
N ALA A 16 10.35 -4.19 23.70
CA ALA A 16 10.86 -3.65 24.96
C ALA A 16 12.04 -2.70 24.70
N GLY A 17 11.93 -1.44 25.17
CA GLY A 17 12.97 -0.43 25.00
C GLY A 17 12.97 0.31 23.66
N HIS A 18 12.12 -0.08 22.70
CA HIS A 18 11.96 0.59 21.40
C HIS A 18 11.35 2.00 21.57
N LYS A 19 11.97 2.99 20.93
CA LYS A 19 11.51 4.39 20.97
C LYS A 19 11.36 5.01 19.58
N VAL A 20 12.26 4.68 18.66
CA VAL A 20 12.27 5.21 17.29
C VAL A 20 12.83 4.14 16.35
N ASP A 21 12.18 3.89 15.21
CA ASP A 21 12.75 3.09 14.12
C ASP A 21 13.66 3.96 13.24
N LEU A 22 14.93 4.04 13.64
CA LEU A 22 15.92 4.89 12.97
C LEU A 22 16.28 4.36 11.58
N ILE A 23 16.19 3.05 11.38
CA ILE A 23 16.48 2.40 10.10
C ILE A 23 15.39 2.78 9.10
N ALA A 24 14.11 2.68 9.47
CA ALA A 24 12.99 3.09 8.63
C ALA A 24 13.05 4.57 8.27
N MET A 25 13.41 5.44 9.22
CA MET A 25 13.61 6.88 8.99
C MET A 25 14.69 7.15 7.95
N ILE A 26 15.88 6.56 8.14
CA ILE A 26 17.02 6.77 7.24
C ILE A 26 16.71 6.26 5.84
N ILE A 27 16.13 5.07 5.73
CA ILE A 27 15.75 4.49 4.43
C ILE A 27 14.73 5.37 3.72
N SER A 28 13.70 5.86 4.43
CA SER A 28 12.68 6.76 3.86
C SER A 28 13.30 8.04 3.30
N LEU A 29 14.19 8.69 4.07
CA LEU A 29 14.90 9.90 3.62
C LEU A 29 15.87 9.61 2.48
N ALA A 30 16.57 8.48 2.51
CA ALA A 30 17.52 8.08 1.47
C ALA A 30 16.79 7.85 0.14
N ILE A 31 15.65 7.15 0.14
CA ILE A 31 14.83 6.96 -1.07
C ILE A 31 14.27 8.31 -1.57
N ALA A 32 13.91 9.23 -0.66
CA ALA A 32 13.43 10.55 -1.05
C ALA A 32 14.53 11.36 -1.75
N GLY A 33 15.74 11.38 -1.16
CA GLY A 33 16.92 11.99 -1.76
C GLY A 33 17.25 11.38 -3.13
N LEU A 34 17.26 10.06 -3.22
CA LEU A 34 17.53 9.33 -4.46
C LEU A 34 16.49 9.63 -5.56
N LEU A 35 15.21 9.77 -5.21
CA LEU A 35 14.16 10.19 -6.13
C LEU A 35 14.36 11.63 -6.64
N THR A 36 14.90 12.54 -5.81
CA THR A 36 15.16 13.92 -6.26
C THR A 36 16.27 14.03 -7.30
N ILE A 37 17.29 13.17 -7.23
CA ILE A 37 18.43 13.14 -8.15
C ILE A 37 18.01 12.67 -9.56
N GLY A 38 16.78 12.17 -9.72
CA GLY A 38 16.24 11.80 -11.03
C GLY A 38 16.85 10.50 -11.54
N MET A 39 16.14 9.40 -11.27
CA MET A 39 16.52 8.09 -11.80
C MET A 39 15.91 7.90 -13.18
N LYS A 40 16.75 7.91 -14.23
CA LYS A 40 16.37 7.45 -15.60
C LYS A 40 16.23 5.93 -15.71
N TRP A 41 16.08 5.25 -14.58
CA TRP A 41 16.00 3.79 -14.54
C TRP A 41 14.60 3.37 -14.98
N GLY A 42 14.53 2.86 -16.21
CA GLY A 42 13.29 2.64 -16.94
C GLY A 42 12.49 1.41 -16.52
N ALA A 43 11.36 1.22 -17.21
CA ALA A 43 10.41 0.12 -17.01
C ALA A 43 11.05 -1.29 -16.96
N ARG A 44 12.20 -1.50 -17.63
CA ARG A 44 12.92 -2.78 -17.62
C ARG A 44 13.45 -3.16 -16.23
N PHE A 45 13.94 -2.17 -15.46
CA PHE A 45 14.42 -2.42 -14.10
C PHE A 45 13.24 -2.79 -13.18
N ASN A 46 12.11 -2.10 -13.31
CA ASN A 46 10.90 -2.42 -12.56
C ASN A 46 10.39 -3.83 -12.88
N ASN A 47 10.34 -4.21 -14.16
CA ASN A 47 9.94 -5.56 -14.57
C ASN A 47 10.86 -6.64 -13.99
N LEU A 48 12.18 -6.41 -13.99
CA LEU A 48 13.13 -7.34 -13.37
C LEU A 48 12.87 -7.51 -11.87
N MET A 49 12.65 -6.41 -11.14
CA MET A 49 12.31 -6.47 -9.71
C MET A 49 11.01 -7.22 -9.45
N VAL A 50 10.01 -7.08 -10.34
CA VAL A 50 8.76 -7.83 -10.23
C VAL A 50 8.96 -9.33 -10.46
N ILE A 51 9.77 -9.71 -11.44
CA ILE A 51 10.09 -11.12 -11.68
C ILE A 51 10.79 -11.71 -10.46
N ILE A 52 11.82 -11.04 -9.94
CA ILE A 52 12.58 -11.49 -8.77
C ILE A 52 11.66 -11.73 -7.57
N LYS A 53 10.80 -10.76 -7.21
CA LYS A 53 9.93 -10.90 -6.04
C LYS A 53 8.89 -12.03 -6.22
N LEU A 54 8.31 -12.18 -7.42
CA LEU A 54 7.36 -13.25 -7.70
C LEU A 54 8.04 -14.63 -7.67
N SER A 55 9.20 -14.77 -8.31
CA SER A 55 9.97 -16.01 -8.30
C SER A 55 10.30 -16.45 -6.88
N ILE A 56 10.68 -15.51 -6.02
CA ILE A 56 11.04 -15.83 -4.64
C ILE A 56 9.81 -16.29 -3.87
N VAL A 57 8.67 -15.60 -3.97
CA VAL A 57 7.42 -16.05 -3.34
C VAL A 57 7.04 -17.46 -3.80
N VAL A 58 7.15 -17.76 -5.09
CA VAL A 58 6.88 -19.12 -5.62
C VAL A 58 7.85 -20.15 -5.04
N VAL A 59 9.14 -19.83 -4.93
CA VAL A 59 10.13 -20.71 -4.30
C VAL A 59 9.81 -20.93 -2.81
N VAL A 60 9.42 -19.90 -2.07
CA VAL A 60 9.03 -20.03 -0.66
C VAL A 60 7.82 -20.96 -0.54
N ILE A 61 6.79 -20.79 -1.37
CA ILE A 61 5.60 -21.66 -1.35
C ILE A 61 5.99 -23.10 -1.70
N ALA A 62 6.76 -23.31 -2.77
CA ALA A 62 7.13 -24.63 -3.24
C ALA A 62 8.05 -25.39 -2.28
N VAL A 63 9.04 -24.72 -1.69
CA VAL A 63 9.92 -25.38 -0.71
C VAL A 63 9.19 -25.56 0.62
N GLY A 64 8.48 -24.53 1.07
CA GLY A 64 7.76 -24.57 2.34
C GLY A 64 6.67 -25.64 2.38
N SER A 65 6.03 -25.95 1.24
CA SER A 65 5.01 -27.01 1.17
C SER A 65 5.51 -28.40 1.58
N PHE A 66 6.82 -28.68 1.45
CA PHE A 66 7.40 -29.95 1.90
C PHE A 66 7.54 -30.07 3.43
N TYR A 67 7.41 -28.95 4.15
CA TYR A 67 7.58 -28.86 5.59
C TYR A 67 6.29 -28.46 6.31
N VAL A 68 5.16 -28.57 5.63
CA VAL A 68 3.84 -28.33 6.22
C VAL A 68 3.47 -29.51 7.11
N ASP A 69 3.21 -29.22 8.38
CA ASP A 69 2.57 -30.12 9.32
C ASP A 69 1.12 -29.68 9.53
N THR A 70 0.17 -30.54 9.16
CA THR A 70 -1.27 -30.25 9.26
C THR A 70 -1.74 -30.12 10.70
N ALA A 71 -0.98 -30.60 11.69
CA ALA A 71 -1.26 -30.39 13.11
C ALA A 71 -1.27 -28.90 13.47
N ASN A 72 -0.47 -28.07 12.80
CA ASN A 72 -0.42 -26.63 13.04
C ASN A 72 -1.70 -25.88 12.63
N TRP A 73 -2.56 -26.50 11.82
CA TRP A 73 -3.86 -25.94 11.47
C TRP A 73 -4.97 -26.25 12.49
N HIS A 74 -4.65 -26.95 13.58
CA HIS A 74 -5.59 -27.20 14.65
C HIS A 74 -5.21 -26.43 15.93
N PRO A 75 -6.10 -25.54 16.43
CA PRO A 75 -7.40 -25.15 15.88
C PRO A 75 -7.29 -24.16 14.69
N PHE A 76 -8.15 -24.32 13.67
CA PHE A 76 -8.09 -23.50 12.44
C PHE A 76 -8.57 -22.06 12.65
N MET A 77 -9.55 -21.88 13.53
CA MET A 77 -10.09 -20.56 13.90
C MET A 77 -10.04 -20.37 15.43
N PRO A 78 -8.84 -20.19 16.02
CA PRO A 78 -8.68 -20.03 17.47
C PRO A 78 -9.47 -18.83 18.02
N PHE A 79 -9.62 -17.79 17.21
CA PHE A 79 -10.33 -16.55 17.55
C PHE A 79 -11.74 -16.47 16.95
N GLY A 80 -12.27 -17.59 16.43
CA GLY A 80 -13.54 -17.66 15.73
C GLY A 80 -13.60 -16.76 14.48
N PHE A 81 -14.81 -16.58 13.94
CA PHE A 81 -15.02 -15.75 12.75
C PHE A 81 -14.73 -14.27 13.01
N HIS A 82 -14.87 -13.80 14.25
CA HIS A 82 -14.53 -12.42 14.60
C HIS A 82 -13.03 -12.13 14.37
N GLY A 83 -12.14 -13.05 14.75
CA GLY A 83 -10.71 -12.91 14.48
C GLY A 83 -10.38 -12.96 12.98
N VAL A 84 -11.09 -13.79 12.21
CA VAL A 84 -10.96 -13.81 10.73
C VAL A 84 -11.30 -12.43 10.16
N MET A 85 -12.34 -11.77 10.68
CA MET A 85 -12.73 -10.44 10.22
C MET A 85 -11.73 -9.35 10.58
N GLY A 86 -11.22 -9.34 11.81
CA GLY A 86 -10.16 -8.41 12.20
C GLY A 86 -8.88 -8.61 11.37
N GLY A 87 -8.51 -9.87 11.13
CA GLY A 87 -7.42 -10.25 10.25
C GLY A 87 -7.63 -9.75 8.82
N ALA A 88 -8.82 -10.00 8.24
CA ALA A 88 -9.18 -9.56 6.88
C ALA A 88 -9.08 -8.03 6.72
N ALA A 89 -9.56 -7.28 7.72
CA ALA A 89 -9.47 -5.82 7.73
C ALA A 89 -8.02 -5.32 7.80
N LEU A 90 -7.12 -6.02 8.51
CA LEU A 90 -5.69 -5.68 8.57
C LEU A 90 -4.96 -6.07 7.27
N VAL A 91 -5.12 -7.32 6.80
CA VAL A 91 -4.42 -7.85 5.62
C VAL A 91 -4.92 -7.26 4.30
N PHE A 92 -6.07 -6.56 4.29
CA PHE A 92 -6.49 -5.75 3.16
C PHE A 92 -5.38 -4.80 2.66
N PHE A 93 -4.52 -4.34 3.58
CA PHE A 93 -3.33 -3.56 3.27
C PHE A 93 -2.43 -4.23 2.23
N ALA A 94 -2.31 -5.56 2.24
CA ALA A 94 -1.48 -6.30 1.29
C ALA A 94 -2.00 -6.24 -0.16
N VAL A 95 -3.28 -5.93 -0.35
CA VAL A 95 -3.92 -5.81 -1.68
C VAL A 95 -3.80 -4.38 -2.24
N PHE A 96 -3.34 -3.42 -1.42
CA PHE A 96 -3.16 -2.04 -1.83
C PHE A 96 -2.07 -1.89 -2.92
N GLY A 97 -2.33 -1.04 -3.92
CA GLY A 97 -1.37 -0.69 -4.98
C GLY A 97 -1.79 -1.02 -6.41
N TYR A 98 -2.88 -1.74 -6.62
CA TYR A 98 -3.41 -2.00 -7.98
C TYR A 98 -3.88 -0.73 -8.69
N ASP A 99 -4.24 0.31 -7.92
CA ASP A 99 -4.64 1.64 -8.39
C ASP A 99 -3.48 2.39 -9.06
N THR A 100 -2.23 2.12 -8.67
CA THR A 100 -1.06 2.70 -9.34
C THR A 100 -0.98 2.34 -10.82
N LEU A 101 -1.55 1.20 -11.25
CA LEU A 101 -1.64 0.81 -12.66
C LEU A 101 -2.45 1.82 -13.47
N THR A 102 -3.44 2.47 -12.84
CA THR A 102 -4.29 3.46 -13.51
C THR A 102 -3.53 4.75 -13.83
N THR A 103 -2.40 5.02 -13.15
CA THR A 103 -1.53 6.16 -13.47
C THR A 103 -0.73 5.95 -14.77
N ALA A 104 -0.47 4.69 -15.14
CA ALA A 104 0.17 4.33 -16.40
C ALA A 104 -0.83 4.23 -17.57
N ALA A 105 -2.10 4.64 -17.36
CA ALA A 105 -3.11 4.65 -18.41
C ALA A 105 -2.72 5.51 -19.61
N GLU A 106 -2.00 6.60 -19.38
CA GLU A 106 -1.53 7.50 -20.45
C GLU A 106 -0.43 6.87 -21.32
N GLU A 107 0.28 5.86 -20.79
CA GLU A 107 1.39 5.18 -21.47
C GLU A 107 0.97 3.84 -22.11
N ALA A 108 -0.27 3.37 -21.86
CA ALA A 108 -0.77 2.11 -22.38
C ALA A 108 -1.21 2.23 -23.86
N LYS A 109 -0.88 1.22 -24.68
CA LYS A 109 -1.26 1.17 -26.11
C LYS A 109 -2.78 1.06 -26.30
N ASN A 110 -3.43 0.17 -25.56
CA ASN A 110 -4.89 0.04 -25.52
C ASN A 110 -5.38 0.09 -24.07
N PRO A 111 -5.42 1.29 -23.45
CA PRO A 111 -5.78 1.44 -22.04
C PRO A 111 -7.16 0.83 -21.72
N GLN A 112 -8.05 0.79 -22.71
CA GLN A 112 -9.44 0.33 -22.56
C GLN A 112 -9.52 -1.18 -22.27
N ARG A 113 -8.67 -1.96 -22.92
CA ARG A 113 -8.64 -3.42 -22.79
C ARG A 113 -7.56 -3.88 -21.82
N ASP A 114 -6.41 -3.21 -21.85
CA ASP A 114 -5.22 -3.66 -21.16
C ASP A 114 -5.28 -3.32 -19.67
N LEU A 115 -5.80 -2.15 -19.27
CA LEU A 115 -5.89 -1.77 -17.86
C LEU A 115 -6.84 -2.67 -17.06
N PRO A 116 -8.10 -2.91 -17.49
CA PRO A 116 -8.99 -3.76 -16.70
C PRO A 116 -8.45 -5.19 -16.55
N ARG A 117 -7.84 -5.73 -17.62
CA ARG A 117 -7.20 -7.05 -17.60
C ARG A 117 -5.99 -7.07 -16.68
N ALA A 118 -5.13 -6.06 -16.75
CA ALA A 118 -3.96 -5.96 -15.89
C ALA A 118 -4.36 -5.89 -14.41
N VAL A 119 -5.38 -5.09 -14.07
CA VAL A 119 -5.88 -4.99 -12.69
C VAL A 119 -6.43 -6.33 -12.21
N VAL A 120 -7.33 -6.98 -12.97
CA VAL A 120 -7.92 -8.27 -12.55
C VAL A 120 -6.86 -9.37 -12.48
N LEU A 121 -5.99 -9.51 -13.49
CA LEU A 121 -4.95 -10.55 -13.51
C LEU A 121 -3.93 -10.36 -12.38
N SER A 122 -3.47 -9.13 -12.17
CA SER A 122 -2.50 -8.85 -11.10
C SER A 122 -3.09 -9.13 -9.72
N LEU A 123 -4.34 -8.74 -9.47
CA LEU A 123 -5.05 -9.05 -8.22
C LEU A 123 -5.25 -10.55 -8.02
N THR A 124 -5.69 -11.27 -9.05
CA THR A 124 -5.90 -12.73 -8.95
C THR A 124 -4.59 -13.47 -8.67
N ILE A 125 -3.51 -13.11 -9.37
CA ILE A 125 -2.18 -13.72 -9.15
C ILE A 125 -1.69 -13.42 -7.74
N ALA A 126 -1.75 -12.16 -7.32
CA ALA A 126 -1.31 -11.76 -5.98
C ALA A 126 -2.11 -12.46 -4.88
N LEU A 127 -3.45 -12.51 -5.00
CA LEU A 127 -4.32 -13.17 -4.02
C LEU A 127 -4.04 -14.67 -3.93
N SER A 128 -3.82 -15.34 -5.07
CA SER A 128 -3.46 -16.76 -5.09
C SER A 128 -2.14 -17.02 -4.36
N LEU A 129 -1.14 -16.16 -4.58
CA LEU A 129 0.15 -16.23 -3.87
C LEU A 129 0.00 -15.93 -2.38
N TYR A 130 -0.83 -14.98 -1.98
CA TYR A 130 -1.08 -14.67 -0.57
C TYR A 130 -1.76 -15.83 0.16
N ILE A 131 -2.76 -16.46 -0.46
CA ILE A 131 -3.42 -17.66 0.09
C ILE A 131 -2.40 -18.80 0.21
N GLY A 132 -1.67 -19.10 -0.87
CA GLY A 132 -0.65 -20.15 -0.86
C GLY A 132 0.42 -19.91 0.20
N MET A 133 0.88 -18.67 0.34
CA MET A 133 1.87 -18.32 1.35
C MET A 133 1.32 -18.45 2.77
N SER A 134 0.08 -18.01 3.01
CA SER A 134 -0.54 -18.09 4.33
C SER A 134 -0.72 -19.54 4.78
N LEU A 135 -1.18 -20.42 3.88
CA LEU A 135 -1.33 -21.86 4.16
C LEU A 135 0.02 -22.51 4.47
N VAL A 136 1.06 -22.21 3.68
CA VAL A 136 2.40 -22.79 3.88
C VAL A 136 3.01 -22.32 5.19
N ILE A 137 3.02 -21.01 5.48
CA ILE A 137 3.66 -20.50 6.71
C ILE A 137 2.94 -20.97 7.97
N THR A 138 1.61 -20.94 7.98
CA THR A 138 0.83 -21.47 9.13
C THR A 138 0.90 -22.98 9.25
N GLY A 139 1.19 -23.70 8.17
CA GLY A 139 1.46 -25.14 8.19
C GLY A 139 2.87 -25.48 8.68
N MET A 140 3.86 -24.62 8.43
CA MET A 140 5.25 -24.83 8.86
C MET A 140 5.49 -24.50 10.33
N ALA A 141 4.75 -23.54 10.89
CA ALA A 141 4.95 -23.08 12.27
C ALA A 141 3.62 -22.72 12.94
N PRO A 142 3.47 -23.00 14.26
CA PRO A 142 2.30 -22.58 15.02
C PRO A 142 2.06 -21.08 14.92
N TYR A 143 0.81 -20.67 14.72
CA TYR A 143 0.45 -19.27 14.47
C TYR A 143 0.93 -18.29 15.56
N GLU A 144 1.04 -18.76 16.80
CA GLU A 144 1.52 -18.00 17.97
C GLU A 144 2.97 -17.53 17.81
N THR A 145 3.78 -18.26 17.05
CA THR A 145 5.19 -17.94 16.82
C THR A 145 5.40 -16.95 15.68
N LEU A 146 4.36 -16.67 14.90
CA LEU A 146 4.41 -15.82 13.70
C LEU A 146 4.21 -14.32 13.99
N GLY A 147 3.88 -13.95 15.23
CA GLY A 147 3.72 -12.56 15.66
C GLY A 147 5.04 -11.81 15.84
N ASN A 148 5.89 -11.78 14.81
CA ASN A 148 7.22 -11.14 14.83
C ASN A 148 7.48 -10.31 13.57
N ALA A 149 8.62 -9.60 13.52
CA ALA A 149 8.95 -8.68 12.44
C ALA A 149 9.28 -9.35 11.09
N ALA A 150 9.61 -10.65 11.07
CA ALA A 150 10.00 -11.40 9.87
C ALA A 150 9.46 -12.84 9.90
N PRO A 151 8.13 -13.04 9.84
CA PRO A 151 7.49 -14.33 10.09
C PRO A 151 7.92 -15.42 9.09
N ILE A 152 8.06 -15.06 7.81
CA ILE A 152 8.49 -15.98 6.76
C ILE A 152 9.91 -16.48 7.03
N ALA A 153 10.84 -15.57 7.31
CA ALA A 153 12.23 -15.91 7.62
C ALA A 153 12.31 -16.79 8.89
N LYS A 154 11.50 -16.47 9.90
CA LYS A 154 11.44 -17.23 11.15
C LYS A 154 10.96 -18.67 10.94
N ALA A 155 9.91 -18.87 10.15
CA ALA A 155 9.38 -20.21 9.85
C ALA A 155 10.44 -21.10 9.17
N PHE A 156 11.18 -20.57 8.19
CA PHE A 156 12.25 -21.34 7.52
C PHE A 156 13.46 -21.59 8.42
N SER A 157 13.80 -20.65 9.30
CA SER A 157 14.89 -20.82 10.26
C SER A 157 14.58 -21.91 11.30
N GLN A 158 13.33 -22.03 11.76
CA GLN A 158 12.90 -23.08 12.70
C GLN A 158 13.03 -24.49 12.13
N VAL A 159 12.88 -24.63 10.82
CA VAL A 159 13.00 -25.90 10.09
C VAL A 159 14.45 -26.21 9.68
N GLY A 160 15.40 -25.33 10.01
CA GLY A 160 16.83 -25.52 9.74
C GLY A 160 17.29 -25.04 8.35
N LEU A 161 16.43 -24.40 7.57
CA LEU A 161 16.73 -23.89 6.22
C LEU A 161 17.30 -22.47 6.26
N ASN A 162 18.47 -22.33 6.90
CA ASN A 162 19.12 -21.03 7.11
C ASN A 162 19.56 -20.35 5.80
N TRP A 163 19.92 -21.12 4.76
CA TRP A 163 20.29 -20.57 3.45
C TRP A 163 19.09 -19.91 2.74
N ILE A 164 17.90 -20.53 2.84
CA ILE A 164 16.65 -19.96 2.30
C ILE A 164 16.27 -18.71 3.08
N THR A 165 16.42 -18.73 4.41
CA THR A 165 16.17 -17.58 5.28
C THR A 165 16.95 -16.34 4.82
N LEU A 166 18.22 -16.51 4.45
CA LEU A 166 19.06 -15.42 3.95
C LEU A 166 18.56 -14.88 2.60
N ILE A 167 18.22 -15.76 1.67
CA ILE A 167 17.67 -15.38 0.36
C ILE A 167 16.35 -14.62 0.52
N ILE A 168 15.42 -15.15 1.33
CA ILE A 168 14.13 -14.52 1.62
C ILE A 168 14.33 -13.15 2.24
N SER A 169 15.24 -13.01 3.19
CA SER A 169 15.49 -11.73 3.86
C SER A 169 16.06 -10.68 2.90
N ALA A 170 17.05 -11.06 2.08
CA ALA A 170 17.61 -10.17 1.07
C ALA A 170 16.56 -9.75 0.01
N ALA A 171 15.72 -10.69 -0.40
CA ALA A 171 14.62 -10.46 -1.33
C ALA A 171 13.53 -9.55 -0.76
N ALA A 172 13.18 -9.74 0.52
CA ALA A 172 12.21 -8.92 1.20
C ALA A 172 12.69 -7.46 1.28
N ILE A 173 13.96 -7.24 1.64
CA ILE A 173 14.55 -5.89 1.70
C ILE A 173 14.47 -5.21 0.34
N THR A 174 14.98 -5.86 -0.72
CA THR A 174 14.97 -5.29 -2.07
C THR A 174 13.55 -5.07 -2.61
N GLY A 175 12.64 -6.01 -2.34
CA GLY A 175 11.23 -5.91 -2.70
C GLY A 175 10.53 -4.74 -2.02
N ILE A 176 10.67 -4.60 -0.70
CA ILE A 176 10.07 -3.51 0.09
C ILE A 176 10.63 -2.15 -0.34
N LEU A 177 11.95 -2.05 -0.58
CA LEU A 177 12.57 -0.82 -1.09
C LEU A 177 11.99 -0.42 -2.46
N SER A 178 11.72 -1.39 -3.34
CA SER A 178 11.09 -1.11 -4.64
C SER A 178 9.67 -0.55 -4.48
N VAL A 179 8.88 -1.11 -3.55
CA VAL A 179 7.52 -0.64 -3.25
C VAL A 179 7.56 0.77 -2.67
N LEU A 180 8.44 1.03 -1.69
CA LEU A 180 8.62 2.35 -1.09
C LEU A 180 8.98 3.40 -2.15
N PHE A 181 9.90 3.07 -3.07
CA PHE A 181 10.26 3.94 -4.18
C PHE A 181 9.06 4.25 -5.08
N SER A 182 8.31 3.22 -5.50
CA SER A 182 7.14 3.39 -6.37
C SER A 182 6.05 4.24 -5.75
N PHE A 183 5.71 4.01 -4.48
CA PHE A 183 4.67 4.78 -3.78
C PHE A 183 5.09 6.22 -3.52
N MET A 184 6.35 6.48 -3.16
CA MET A 184 6.81 7.84 -2.94
C MET A 184 6.88 8.64 -4.25
N LEU A 185 7.25 7.99 -5.36
CA LEU A 185 7.15 8.58 -6.69
C LEU A 185 5.69 8.92 -7.05
N ALA A 186 4.76 7.98 -6.88
CA ALA A 186 3.34 8.20 -7.15
C ALA A 186 2.77 9.35 -6.31
N GLY A 187 3.05 9.38 -5.01
CA GLY A 187 2.64 10.45 -4.10
C GLY A 187 3.17 11.82 -4.53
N SER A 188 4.44 11.91 -4.93
CA SER A 188 5.03 13.16 -5.41
C SER A 188 4.34 13.70 -6.67
N ARG A 189 3.92 12.82 -7.58
CA ARG A 189 3.19 13.16 -8.82
C ARG A 189 1.78 13.65 -8.53
N ILE A 190 1.06 13.01 -7.60
CA ILE A 190 -0.28 13.43 -7.18
C ILE A 190 -0.21 14.84 -6.59
N TRP A 191 0.72 15.11 -5.68
CA TRP A 191 0.88 16.44 -5.07
C TRP A 191 1.26 17.51 -6.09
N PHE A 192 2.12 17.15 -7.05
CA PHE A 192 2.47 18.02 -8.17
C PHE A 192 1.25 18.36 -9.04
N ALA A 193 0.43 17.37 -9.40
CA ALA A 193 -0.80 17.57 -10.19
C ALA A 193 -1.84 18.42 -9.41
N MET A 194 -2.07 18.12 -8.13
CA MET A 194 -2.96 18.92 -7.27
C MET A 194 -2.50 20.37 -7.12
N SER A 195 -1.18 20.60 -7.06
CA SER A 195 -0.60 21.94 -7.04
C SER A 195 -0.84 22.68 -8.35
N ARG A 196 -0.67 22.01 -9.50
CA ARG A 196 -0.98 22.56 -10.83
C ARG A 196 -2.46 22.94 -10.96
N ASP A 197 -3.34 22.14 -10.38
CA ASP A 197 -4.79 22.36 -10.41
C ASP A 197 -5.25 23.45 -9.41
N GLY A 198 -4.35 23.99 -8.60
CA GLY A 198 -4.59 25.08 -7.64
C GLY A 198 -5.17 24.61 -6.30
N LEU A 199 -5.27 23.30 -6.06
CA LEU A 199 -5.73 22.72 -4.80
C LEU A 199 -4.66 22.74 -3.70
N LEU A 200 -3.39 22.76 -4.08
CA LEU A 200 -2.23 22.95 -3.19
C LEU A 200 -1.44 24.21 -3.58
N PRO A 201 -0.58 24.75 -2.70
CA PRO A 201 0.32 25.86 -3.04
C PRO A 201 1.13 25.60 -4.31
N ASN A 202 1.15 26.57 -5.25
CA ASN A 202 1.92 26.49 -6.51
C ASN A 202 3.43 26.29 -6.30
N TRP A 203 3.91 26.49 -5.08
CA TRP A 203 5.28 26.22 -4.68
C TRP A 203 5.68 24.73 -4.83
N PHE A 204 4.72 23.81 -4.72
CA PHE A 204 4.91 22.37 -4.95
C PHE A 204 5.11 22.03 -6.44
N ALA A 205 4.62 22.85 -7.36
CA ALA A 205 4.79 22.66 -8.80
C ALA A 205 6.17 23.10 -9.34
N LYS A 206 7.07 23.64 -8.50
CA LYS A 206 8.42 23.99 -8.95
C LYS A 206 9.30 22.75 -9.09
N VAL A 207 9.86 22.59 -10.28
CA VAL A 207 10.70 21.46 -10.67
C VAL A 207 12.18 21.82 -10.47
N HIS A 208 13.02 20.84 -10.11
CA HIS A 208 14.46 21.02 -9.96
C HIS A 208 15.12 21.47 -11.29
N SER A 209 16.01 22.47 -11.25
CA SER A 209 16.63 23.07 -12.44
C SER A 209 17.42 22.06 -13.29
N LYS A 210 18.28 21.25 -12.64
CA LYS A 210 19.13 20.21 -13.24
C LYS A 210 18.39 18.90 -13.57
N TYR A 211 17.68 18.30 -12.61
CA TYR A 211 17.09 16.97 -12.74
C TYR A 211 15.66 16.95 -13.30
N LYS A 212 15.01 18.11 -13.42
CA LYS A 212 13.62 18.23 -13.87
C LYS A 212 12.62 17.33 -13.10
N THR A 213 12.91 17.09 -11.82
CA THR A 213 12.06 16.33 -10.87
C THR A 213 11.31 17.24 -9.89
N PRO A 214 10.12 16.87 -9.40
CA PRO A 214 9.38 17.60 -8.38
C PRO A 214 10.00 17.41 -6.98
N TYR A 215 11.18 17.99 -6.74
CA TYR A 215 11.99 17.68 -5.56
C TYR A 215 11.33 18.06 -4.22
N ARG A 216 10.51 19.11 -4.17
CA ARG A 216 9.90 19.60 -2.91
C ARG A 216 8.79 18.68 -2.41
N PRO A 217 7.78 18.31 -3.22
CA PRO A 217 6.83 17.27 -2.83
C PRO A 217 7.53 16.00 -2.37
N THR A 218 8.56 15.55 -3.11
CA THR A 218 9.29 14.32 -2.77
C THR A 218 9.97 14.39 -1.41
N LEU A 219 10.70 15.48 -1.11
CA LEU A 219 11.38 15.62 0.18
C LEU A 219 10.39 15.75 1.35
N ILE A 220 9.27 16.45 1.16
CA ILE A 220 8.25 16.59 2.21
C ILE A 220 7.56 15.25 2.48
N ILE A 221 7.17 14.53 1.42
CA ILE A 221 6.61 13.17 1.57
C ILE A 221 7.64 12.27 2.26
N GLY A 222 8.91 12.31 1.84
CA GLY A 222 9.98 11.55 2.48
C GLY A 222 10.17 11.85 3.95
N ALA A 223 10.14 13.14 4.33
CA ALA A 223 10.24 13.58 5.71
C ALA A 223 9.04 13.12 6.55
N VAL A 224 7.82 13.27 6.02
CA VAL A 224 6.60 12.80 6.70
C VAL A 224 6.63 11.28 6.85
N THR A 225 6.98 10.54 5.80
CA THR A 225 7.11 9.08 5.84
C THR A 225 8.18 8.65 6.84
N ALA A 226 9.32 9.34 6.91
CA ALA A 226 10.34 9.05 7.91
C ALA A 226 9.79 9.23 9.33
N VAL A 227 9.15 10.36 9.63
CA VAL A 227 8.57 10.61 10.96
C VAL A 227 7.51 9.57 11.32
N VAL A 228 6.60 9.26 10.39
CA VAL A 228 5.52 8.29 10.62
C VAL A 228 6.08 6.88 10.82
N SER A 229 6.97 6.42 9.93
CA SER A 229 7.58 5.08 10.03
C SER A 229 8.50 4.93 11.24
N GLY A 230 9.16 6.01 11.68
CA GLY A 230 10.02 6.02 12.86
C GLY A 230 9.25 5.95 14.18
N LEU A 231 8.07 6.57 14.25
CA LEU A 231 7.36 6.81 15.51
C LEU A 231 6.07 6.02 15.67
N THR A 232 5.60 5.33 14.63
CA THR A 232 4.28 4.68 14.62
C THR A 232 4.42 3.18 14.35
N PRO A 233 3.77 2.30 15.13
CA PRO A 233 3.70 0.88 14.83
C PRO A 233 3.08 0.60 13.45
N ILE A 234 3.60 -0.43 12.77
CA ILE A 234 3.12 -0.81 11.43
C ILE A 234 1.63 -1.13 11.39
N ASN A 235 1.08 -1.73 12.45
CA ASN A 235 -0.34 -2.08 12.53
C ASN A 235 -1.22 -0.82 12.51
N GLU A 236 -0.86 0.20 13.28
CA GLU A 236 -1.61 1.46 13.32
C GLU A 236 -1.55 2.20 11.98
N VAL A 237 -0.40 2.17 11.30
CA VAL A 237 -0.25 2.75 9.96
C VAL A 237 -1.09 1.97 8.93
N ALA A 238 -1.07 0.63 8.99
CA ALA A 238 -1.85 -0.21 8.09
C ALA A 238 -3.36 0.01 8.26
N GLU A 239 -3.86 0.09 9.49
CA GLU A 239 -5.27 0.40 9.78
C GLU A 239 -5.70 1.76 9.22
N LEU A 240 -4.85 2.79 9.35
CA LEU A 240 -5.11 4.13 8.79
C LEU A 240 -5.13 4.12 7.26
N VAL A 241 -4.22 3.39 6.63
CA VAL A 241 -4.22 3.21 5.17
C VAL A 241 -5.48 2.48 4.71
N ASN A 242 -5.91 1.45 5.45
CA ASN A 242 -7.08 0.66 5.10
C ASN A 242 -8.37 1.48 5.18
N ILE A 243 -8.62 2.22 6.27
CA ILE A 243 -9.83 3.05 6.37
C ILE A 243 -9.88 4.12 5.26
N GLY A 244 -8.74 4.74 4.94
CA GLY A 244 -8.64 5.73 3.87
C GLY A 244 -8.91 5.13 2.49
N THR A 245 -8.31 3.99 2.20
CA THR A 245 -8.45 3.29 0.91
C THR A 245 -9.87 2.76 0.71
N LEU A 246 -10.45 2.11 1.73
CA LEU A 246 -11.81 1.59 1.69
C LEU A 246 -12.83 2.75 1.54
N SER A 247 -12.60 3.88 2.21
CA SER A 247 -13.43 5.08 2.02
C SER A 247 -13.36 5.62 0.59
N ALA A 248 -12.16 5.65 -0.01
CA ALA A 248 -12.00 6.02 -1.41
C ALA A 248 -12.73 5.03 -2.35
N PHE A 249 -12.74 3.73 -2.04
CA PHE A 249 -13.47 2.74 -2.83
C PHE A 249 -14.98 2.94 -2.75
N ILE A 250 -15.52 3.25 -1.57
CA ILE A 250 -16.93 3.62 -1.41
C ILE A 250 -17.26 4.80 -2.34
N LEU A 251 -16.43 5.84 -2.34
CA LEU A 251 -16.62 7.01 -3.21
C LEU A 251 -16.52 6.66 -4.69
N ILE A 252 -15.58 5.79 -5.10
CA ILE A 252 -15.44 5.34 -6.50
C ILE A 252 -16.66 4.53 -6.93
N CYS A 253 -17.11 3.55 -6.14
CA CYS A 253 -18.28 2.74 -6.41
C CYS A 253 -19.56 3.60 -6.49
N ALA A 254 -19.74 4.53 -5.56
CA ALA A 254 -20.84 5.49 -5.60
C ALA A 254 -20.78 6.39 -6.84
N SER A 255 -19.58 6.88 -7.19
CA SER A 255 -19.36 7.72 -8.38
C SER A 255 -19.73 7.00 -9.67
N ILE A 256 -19.44 5.70 -9.80
CA ILE A 256 -19.86 4.90 -10.97
C ILE A 256 -21.38 4.90 -11.11
N MET A 257 -22.12 4.72 -10.02
CA MET A 257 -23.58 4.73 -10.04
C MET A 257 -24.13 6.13 -10.36
N VAL A 258 -23.58 7.18 -9.76
CA VAL A 258 -23.98 8.57 -10.03
C VAL A 258 -23.71 8.95 -11.49
N LEU A 259 -22.56 8.57 -12.05
CA LEU A 259 -22.17 8.87 -13.43
C LEU A 259 -23.06 8.13 -14.45
N ARG A 260 -23.63 6.98 -14.08
CA ARG A 260 -24.60 6.25 -14.92
C ARG A 260 -25.93 6.98 -15.05
N VAL A 261 -26.34 7.70 -14.01
CA VAL A 261 -27.58 8.48 -14.01
C VAL A 261 -27.37 9.88 -14.58
N LYS A 262 -26.32 10.60 -14.15
CA LYS A 262 -26.11 12.01 -14.54
C LYS A 262 -25.54 12.20 -15.95
N GLN A 263 -24.75 11.26 -16.45
CA GLN A 263 -24.12 11.36 -17.77
C GLN A 263 -24.29 10.06 -18.57
N PRO A 264 -25.53 9.64 -18.89
CA PRO A 264 -25.80 8.36 -19.53
C PRO A 264 -25.10 8.22 -20.89
N ASN A 265 -25.01 9.32 -21.65
CA ASN A 265 -24.44 9.36 -23.00
C ASN A 265 -22.90 9.45 -23.03
N LEU A 266 -22.24 9.48 -21.87
CA LEU A 266 -20.77 9.48 -21.83
C LEU A 266 -20.24 8.19 -22.50
N GLU A 267 -19.34 8.35 -23.47
CA GLU A 267 -18.66 7.21 -24.09
C GLU A 267 -17.82 6.46 -23.04
N ARG A 268 -18.31 5.28 -22.65
CA ARG A 268 -17.64 4.41 -21.69
C ARG A 268 -16.92 3.31 -22.42
N ARG A 269 -15.60 3.45 -22.54
CA ARG A 269 -14.73 2.49 -23.23
C ARG A 269 -14.60 1.15 -22.47
N PHE A 270 -14.75 1.17 -21.15
CA PHE A 270 -15.01 0.00 -20.32
C PHE A 270 -16.31 0.21 -19.52
N LYS A 271 -17.13 -0.83 -19.41
CA LYS A 271 -18.38 -0.81 -18.66
C LYS A 271 -18.30 -1.88 -17.56
N THR A 272 -18.33 -1.46 -16.30
CA THR A 272 -18.46 -2.39 -15.17
C THR A 272 -19.70 -3.27 -15.39
N PRO A 273 -19.57 -4.60 -15.28
CA PRO A 273 -20.71 -5.51 -15.42
C PRO A 273 -21.69 -5.33 -14.25
N PHE A 274 -22.97 -5.66 -14.48
CA PHE A 274 -24.03 -5.69 -13.45
C PHE A 274 -24.11 -4.45 -12.54
N VAL A 275 -24.05 -3.25 -13.11
CA VAL A 275 -24.38 -2.02 -12.36
C VAL A 275 -25.90 -1.95 -12.17
N PRO A 276 -26.43 -1.71 -10.95
CA PRO A 276 -25.73 -1.21 -9.75
C PRO A 276 -25.23 -2.28 -8.76
N PHE A 277 -25.51 -3.56 -8.98
CA PHE A 277 -25.19 -4.63 -8.02
C PHE A 277 -23.69 -4.73 -7.68
N VAL A 278 -22.80 -4.71 -8.68
CA VAL A 278 -21.35 -4.80 -8.43
C VAL A 278 -20.84 -3.63 -7.57
N PRO A 279 -21.14 -2.35 -7.90
CA PRO A 279 -20.83 -1.23 -7.02
C PRO A 279 -21.43 -1.33 -5.61
N ILE A 280 -22.67 -1.81 -5.46
CA ILE A 280 -23.33 -1.96 -4.15
C ILE A 280 -22.60 -3.01 -3.30
N ILE A 281 -22.24 -4.15 -3.89
CA ILE A 281 -21.47 -5.20 -3.21
C ILE A 281 -20.11 -4.64 -2.76
N GLY A 282 -19.43 -3.88 -3.63
CA GLY A 282 -18.17 -3.22 -3.29
C GLY A 282 -18.32 -2.28 -2.08
N ILE A 283 -19.34 -1.43 -2.07
CA ILE A 283 -19.66 -0.57 -0.93
C ILE A 283 -19.93 -1.39 0.33
N GLY A 284 -20.73 -2.44 0.23
CA GLY A 284 -21.07 -3.32 1.35
C GLY A 284 -19.84 -3.95 2.00
N PHE A 285 -18.95 -4.56 1.20
CA PHE A 285 -17.70 -5.13 1.70
C PHE A 285 -16.77 -4.06 2.29
N SER A 286 -16.66 -2.88 1.66
CA SER A 286 -15.84 -1.80 2.18
C SER A 286 -16.34 -1.28 3.52
N ILE A 287 -17.65 -1.06 3.67
CA ILE A 287 -18.26 -0.65 4.94
C ILE A 287 -18.03 -1.74 5.99
N TYR A 288 -18.24 -3.00 5.64
CA TYR A 288 -18.08 -4.12 6.56
C TYR A 288 -16.65 -4.25 7.10
N LEU A 289 -15.64 -4.08 6.25
CA LEU A 289 -14.23 -4.06 6.68
C LEU A 289 -13.89 -2.81 7.51
N ILE A 290 -14.44 -1.64 7.16
CA ILE A 290 -14.24 -0.41 7.92
C ILE A 290 -14.81 -0.53 9.35
N ILE A 291 -15.99 -1.14 9.52
CA ILE A 291 -16.60 -1.38 10.83
C ILE A 291 -15.76 -2.35 11.68
N SER A 292 -15.01 -3.24 11.04
CA SER A 292 -14.12 -4.20 11.72
C SER A 292 -12.80 -3.58 12.21
N LEU A 293 -12.52 -2.31 11.88
CA LEU A 293 -11.32 -1.59 12.34
C LEU A 293 -11.49 -1.01 13.75
N PRO A 294 -10.40 -0.83 14.52
CA PRO A 294 -10.46 -0.24 15.85
C PRO A 294 -11.08 1.17 15.88
N SER A 295 -11.81 1.49 16.96
CA SER A 295 -12.46 2.80 17.11
C SER A 295 -11.49 3.99 17.09
N ILE A 296 -10.24 3.79 17.52
CA ILE A 296 -9.20 4.82 17.46
C ILE A 296 -8.87 5.22 16.02
N THR A 297 -8.94 4.28 15.08
CA THR A 297 -8.68 4.50 13.65
C THR A 297 -9.75 5.39 13.03
N TRP A 298 -11.01 5.26 13.47
CA TRP A 298 -12.09 6.18 13.09
C TRP A 298 -11.85 7.60 13.54
N ILE A 299 -11.46 7.80 14.80
CA ILE A 299 -11.17 9.14 15.35
C ILE A 299 -10.07 9.81 14.54
N ARG A 300 -8.97 9.10 14.29
CA ARG A 300 -7.84 9.61 13.49
C ARG A 300 -8.26 9.96 12.07
N PHE A 301 -9.07 9.11 11.43
CA PHE A 301 -9.59 9.36 10.09
C PHE A 301 -10.50 10.59 10.03
N VAL A 302 -11.44 10.74 10.97
CA VAL A 302 -12.34 11.90 11.04
C VAL A 302 -11.56 13.19 11.27
N ILE A 303 -10.58 13.19 12.18
CA ILE A 303 -9.69 14.35 12.40
C ILE A 303 -8.99 14.72 11.10
N TRP A 304 -8.42 13.75 10.37
CA TRP A 304 -7.74 14.00 9.10
C TRP A 304 -8.69 14.57 8.03
N MET A 305 -9.91 14.05 7.94
CA MET A 305 -10.95 14.57 7.03
C MET A 305 -11.34 16.00 7.38
N ILE A 306 -11.47 16.34 8.67
CA ILE A 306 -11.73 17.71 9.12
C ILE A 306 -10.59 18.63 8.71
N VAL A 307 -9.34 18.24 8.93
CA VAL A 307 -8.16 19.03 8.52
C VAL A 307 -8.18 19.27 7.01
N GLY A 308 -8.42 18.23 6.21
CA GLY A 308 -8.53 18.34 4.75
C GLY A 308 -9.67 19.28 4.32
N PHE A 309 -10.82 19.19 4.98
CA PHE A 309 -11.97 20.04 4.71
C PHE A 309 -11.69 21.52 5.06
N VAL A 310 -11.03 21.79 6.19
CA VAL A 310 -10.59 23.14 6.58
C VAL A 310 -9.62 23.70 5.53
N ILE A 311 -8.60 22.95 5.12
CA ILE A 311 -7.66 23.37 4.08
C ILE A 311 -8.41 23.69 2.76
N TYR A 312 -9.38 22.85 2.38
CA TYR A 312 -10.20 23.07 1.20
C TYR A 312 -11.02 24.36 1.28
N LEU A 313 -11.67 24.64 2.41
CA LEU A 313 -12.49 25.85 2.58
C LEU A 313 -11.66 27.14 2.54
N PHE A 314 -10.52 27.16 3.23
CA PHE A 314 -9.70 28.37 3.35
C PHE A 314 -8.80 28.61 2.13
N TYR A 315 -8.27 27.55 1.53
CA TYR A 315 -7.32 27.65 0.41
C TYR A 315 -7.92 27.13 -0.90
N GLY A 316 -8.34 25.88 -0.95
CA GLY A 316 -8.75 25.18 -2.17
C GLY A 316 -9.89 25.86 -2.92
N LYS A 317 -10.95 26.29 -2.22
CA LYS A 317 -12.13 26.94 -2.81
C LYS A 317 -11.79 28.27 -3.48
N ARG A 318 -10.84 29.05 -2.94
CA ARG A 318 -10.48 30.38 -3.45
C ARG A 318 -9.48 30.32 -4.61
N LYS A 319 -8.66 29.26 -4.69
CA LYS A 319 -7.52 29.15 -5.61
C LYS A 319 -7.67 28.06 -6.68
N SER A 320 -8.68 27.19 -6.58
CA SER A 320 -8.91 26.13 -7.56
C SER A 320 -9.25 26.70 -8.94
N ASN A 321 -8.49 26.28 -9.95
CA ASN A 321 -8.73 26.66 -11.34
C ASN A 321 -9.99 26.00 -11.92
N LEU A 322 -10.54 24.98 -11.27
CA LEU A 322 -11.78 24.32 -11.69
C LEU A 322 -12.98 25.26 -11.58
N SER A 323 -13.02 26.12 -10.55
CA SER A 323 -14.07 27.12 -10.36
C SER A 323 -14.07 28.19 -11.45
N LYS A 324 -12.91 28.47 -12.05
CA LYS A 324 -12.78 29.47 -13.13
C LYS A 324 -13.17 28.96 -14.51
N LYS A 325 -13.28 27.63 -14.70
CA LYS A 325 -13.74 27.01 -15.95
C LYS A 325 -15.26 26.82 -16.02
N LEU A 326 -15.96 27.01 -14.90
CA LEU A 326 -17.42 26.84 -14.77
C LEU A 326 -18.17 28.19 -14.73
N THR A 327 -17.45 29.30 -14.75
CA THR A 327 -17.93 30.69 -14.91
C THR A 327 -17.42 31.22 -16.23
#